data_AF-A0AAU1NPN6-F1
#
_entry.id   AF-A0AAU1NPN6-F1
#
_cell.length_a   1.000
_cell.length_b   1.000
_cell.length_c   1.000
_cell.angle_alpha   90.00
_cell.angle_beta   90.00
_cell.angle_gamma   90.00
#
_symmetry.space_group_name_H-M   'P 1'
#
loop_
_entity.id
_entity.type
_entity.pdbx_description
1 polymer ?
#
loop_
_entity_poly.entity_id
_entity_poly.type
_entity_poly.pdbx_seq_one_letter_code
_entity_poly.pdbx_strand_id
1 'polypeptide(L)'
;MDCVTPNSVHRSANSFEVYWPHVVEETLRHASPLEASTWRRTVEDVWLGGVHVPAGASVLGVLAAASRDPSRYPEPDAFRPQRWASLGAPSSLGACLSNGRLAGWS
;
A
#
# COMPACT_ATOMS: atom_id res chain seq x y z
N MET A 1 -42.15 28.36 17.33
CA MET A 1 -41.99 26.91 17.55
C MET A 1 -41.92 26.33 16.16
N ASP A 2 -40.77 26.52 15.52
CA ASP A 2 -40.59 26.23 14.10
C ASP A 2 -39.60 25.07 13.99
N CYS A 3 -40.13 23.95 13.53
CA CYS A 3 -39.42 22.70 13.40
C CYS A 3 -38.36 22.82 12.30
N VAL A 4 -37.09 22.88 12.68
CA VAL A 4 -35.96 22.69 11.77
C VAL A 4 -36.07 21.27 11.20
N THR A 5 -36.16 21.17 9.87
CA THR A 5 -36.17 19.88 9.16
C THR A 5 -34.78 19.23 9.20
N PRO A 6 -34.66 17.88 9.29
CA PRO A 6 -33.38 17.21 9.55
C PRO A 6 -32.34 17.24 8.41
N ASN A 7 -32.62 17.88 7.27
CA ASN A 7 -31.84 17.66 6.03
C ASN A 7 -30.93 18.80 5.60
N SER A 8 -30.63 19.79 6.46
CA SER A 8 -29.74 20.91 6.11
C SER A 8 -28.26 20.68 6.45
N VAL A 9 -27.88 19.56 7.06
CA VAL A 9 -26.51 19.33 7.58
C VAL A 9 -25.53 18.77 6.53
N HIS A 10 -25.98 18.43 5.31
CA HIS A 10 -25.14 17.70 4.34
C HIS A 10 -24.13 18.53 3.52
N ARG A 11 -23.96 19.84 3.77
CA ARG A 11 -23.17 20.70 2.84
C ARG A 11 -21.96 21.43 3.43
N SER A 12 -21.43 21.00 4.57
CA SER A 12 -20.17 21.57 5.13
C SER A 12 -19.10 20.56 5.56
N ALA A 13 -19.25 19.26 5.27
CA ALA A 13 -18.32 18.21 5.72
C ALA A 13 -17.23 17.79 4.71
N ASN A 14 -17.00 18.54 3.63
CA ASN A 14 -16.34 17.99 2.43
C ASN A 14 -14.80 17.94 2.41
N SER A 15 -14.08 18.36 3.46
CA SER A 15 -12.61 18.25 3.49
C SER A 15 -12.09 17.20 4.47
N PHE A 16 -12.82 16.93 5.56
CA PHE A 16 -12.36 16.07 6.63
C PHE A 16 -12.59 14.58 6.32
N GLU A 17 -13.75 14.23 5.74
CA GLU A 17 -14.07 12.85 5.35
C GLU A 17 -13.16 12.31 4.23
N VAL A 18 -12.71 13.16 3.32
CA VAL A 18 -11.82 12.78 2.21
C VAL A 18 -10.37 12.59 2.69
N TYR A 19 -10.00 13.16 3.84
CA TYR A 19 -8.63 13.09 4.36
C TYR A 19 -8.34 11.82 5.15
N TRP A 20 -9.33 11.27 5.84
CA TRP A 20 -9.11 10.12 6.73
C TRP A 20 -8.62 8.85 6.02
N PRO A 21 -9.13 8.47 4.83
CA PRO A 21 -8.58 7.34 4.07
C PRO A 21 -7.09 7.51 3.77
N HIS A 22 -6.65 8.73 3.43
CA HIS A 22 -5.24 8.99 3.16
C HIS A 22 -4.35 8.82 4.40
N VAL A 23 -4.86 9.19 5.57
CA VAL A 23 -4.16 9.00 6.85
C VAL A 23 -4.02 7.51 7.17
N VAL A 24 -5.09 6.73 6.93
CA VAL A 24 -5.07 5.27 7.14
C VAL A 24 -4.04 4.62 6.21
N GLU A 25 -4.05 4.97 4.92
CA GLU A 25 -3.11 4.41 3.95
C GLU A 25 -1.65 4.79 4.26
N GLU A 26 -1.41 6.04 4.71
CA GLU A 26 -0.07 6.44 5.17
C GLU A 26 0.34 5.72 6.45
N THR A 27 -0.60 5.45 7.35
CA THR A 27 -0.32 4.70 8.58
C THR A 27 0.10 3.26 8.25
N LEU A 28 -0.61 2.60 7.33
CA LEU A 28 -0.28 1.25 6.89
C LEU A 28 1.06 1.18 6.14
N ARG A 29 1.45 2.22 5.40
CA ARG A 29 2.78 2.29 4.79
C ARG A 29 3.87 2.58 5.83
N HIS A 30 3.66 3.60 6.66
CA HIS A 30 4.68 4.10 7.57
C HIS A 30 4.95 3.14 8.73
N ALA A 31 3.91 2.55 9.30
CA ALA A 31 3.97 1.57 10.38
C ALA A 31 3.36 0.25 9.89
N SER A 32 4.03 -0.38 8.92
CA SER A 32 3.55 -1.64 8.32
C SER A 32 3.31 -2.68 9.42
N PRO A 33 2.07 -3.16 9.61
CA PRO A 33 1.79 -4.18 10.61
C PRO A 33 2.38 -5.55 10.22
N LEU A 34 2.78 -5.71 8.96
CA LEU A 34 3.43 -6.90 8.41
C LEU A 34 4.86 -6.54 8.01
N GLU A 35 5.82 -7.06 8.75
CA GLU A 35 7.26 -6.83 8.51
C GLU A 35 7.75 -7.60 7.28
N ALA A 36 7.31 -8.85 7.13
CA ALA A 36 7.74 -9.74 6.06
C ALA A 36 6.60 -10.65 5.57
N SER A 37 6.74 -11.14 4.33
CA SER A 37 5.83 -12.09 3.72
C SER A 37 5.99 -13.48 4.32
N THR A 38 5.15 -14.42 3.91
CA THR A 38 5.46 -15.84 4.07
C THR A 38 6.71 -16.20 3.26
N TRP A 39 7.50 -17.14 3.78
CA TRP A 39 8.59 -17.77 3.04
C TRP A 39 8.10 -18.37 1.73
N ARG A 40 8.82 -18.09 0.66
CA ARG A 40 8.65 -18.73 -0.65
C ARG A 40 9.85 -19.62 -0.92
N ARG A 41 9.64 -20.70 -1.68
CA ARG A 41 10.71 -21.55 -2.19
C ARG A 41 10.74 -21.43 -3.71
N THR A 42 11.90 -21.20 -4.28
CA THR A 42 12.07 -21.14 -5.74
C THR A 42 11.88 -22.54 -6.33
N VAL A 43 11.09 -22.63 -7.41
CA VAL A 43 10.85 -23.89 -8.14
C VAL A 43 11.89 -24.11 -9.23
N GLU A 44 12.49 -23.03 -9.72
CA GLU A 44 13.53 -22.96 -10.74
C GLU A 44 14.48 -21.79 -10.42
N ASP A 45 15.59 -21.72 -11.16
CA ASP A 45 16.53 -20.61 -11.08
C ASP A 45 15.85 -19.30 -11.51
N VAL A 46 15.96 -18.25 -10.69
CA VAL A 46 15.31 -16.96 -10.93
C VAL A 46 16.24 -15.79 -10.65
N TRP A 47 16.08 -14.71 -11.41
CA TRP A 47 16.79 -13.45 -11.18
C TRP A 47 15.87 -12.45 -10.49
N LEU A 48 16.24 -12.00 -9.29
CA LEU A 48 15.49 -11.02 -8.49
C LEU A 48 16.37 -9.82 -8.19
N GLY A 49 15.99 -8.63 -8.66
CA GLY A 49 16.76 -7.40 -8.41
C GLY A 49 18.22 -7.48 -8.90
N GLY A 50 18.48 -8.23 -9.97
CA GLY A 50 19.83 -8.47 -10.49
C GLY A 50 20.63 -9.56 -9.74
N VAL A 51 20.04 -10.20 -8.73
CA VAL A 51 20.65 -11.31 -7.99
C VAL A 51 20.14 -12.65 -8.50
N HIS A 52 21.05 -13.58 -8.77
CA HIS A 52 20.71 -14.95 -9.11
C HIS A 52 20.30 -15.73 -7.86
N VAL A 53 19.11 -16.33 -7.89
CA VAL A 53 18.57 -17.17 -6.82
C VAL A 53 18.36 -18.58 -7.38
N PRO A 54 19.08 -19.60 -6.89
CA PRO A 54 18.98 -20.95 -7.42
C PRO A 54 17.66 -21.61 -7.04
N ALA A 55 17.27 -22.65 -7.80
CA ALA A 55 16.14 -23.51 -7.49
C ALA A 55 16.26 -24.13 -6.08
N GLY A 56 15.15 -24.21 -5.37
CA GLY A 56 15.07 -24.74 -4.00
C GLY A 56 15.45 -23.76 -2.88
N ALA A 57 15.93 -22.57 -3.21
CA ALA A 57 16.27 -21.53 -2.23
C ALA A 57 15.03 -20.96 -1.53
N SER A 58 15.20 -20.58 -0.26
CA SER A 58 14.18 -19.88 0.52
C SER A 58 14.32 -18.37 0.36
N VAL A 59 13.22 -17.72 -0.02
CA VAL A 59 13.14 -16.27 -0.25
C VAL A 59 12.09 -15.67 0.67
N LEU A 60 12.42 -14.54 1.29
CA LEU A 60 11.54 -13.76 2.15
C LEU A 60 11.43 -12.35 1.60
N GLY A 61 10.20 -11.89 1.31
CA GLY A 61 9.96 -10.50 0.95
C GLY A 61 9.80 -9.66 2.22
N VAL A 62 10.64 -8.67 2.43
CA VAL A 62 10.53 -7.75 3.58
C VAL A 62 9.61 -6.58 3.18
N LEU A 63 8.35 -6.66 3.58
CA LEU A 63 7.32 -5.68 3.22
C LEU A 63 7.62 -4.32 3.86
N ALA A 64 8.12 -4.28 5.10
CA ALA A 64 8.48 -3.04 5.76
C ALA A 64 9.57 -2.26 5.00
N ALA A 65 10.57 -2.97 4.47
CA ALA A 65 11.60 -2.38 3.63
C ALA A 65 11.01 -1.81 2.33
N ALA A 66 10.12 -2.57 1.67
CA ALA A 66 9.44 -2.10 0.45
C ALA A 66 8.57 -0.85 0.71
N SER A 67 7.91 -0.76 1.87
CA SER A 67 7.12 0.40 2.28
C SER A 67 7.96 1.66 2.58
N ARG A 68 9.26 1.50 2.79
CA ARG A 68 10.25 2.57 3.03
C ARG A 68 11.20 2.81 1.87
N ASP A 69 10.96 2.19 0.71
CA ASP A 69 11.84 2.32 -0.45
C ASP A 69 11.82 3.77 -0.98
N PRO A 70 12.96 4.51 -0.95
CA PRO A 70 13.03 5.90 -1.41
C PRO A 70 12.83 6.05 -2.93
N SER A 71 13.04 4.98 -3.71
CA SER A 71 12.76 5.00 -5.16
C SER A 71 11.27 5.09 -5.46
N ARG A 72 10.43 4.64 -4.52
CA ARG A 72 8.97 4.65 -4.61
C ARG A 72 8.33 5.75 -3.75
N TYR A 73 8.90 6.04 -2.58
CA TYR A 73 8.39 7.01 -1.62
C TYR A 73 9.48 8.03 -1.28
N PRO A 74 9.53 9.19 -1.95
CA PRO A 74 10.47 10.25 -1.61
C PRO A 74 10.32 10.67 -0.15
N GLU A 75 11.40 10.84 0.60
CA GLU A 75 11.35 11.06 2.06
C GLU A 75 10.54 9.96 2.79
N PRO A 76 10.96 8.68 2.71
CA PRO A 76 10.15 7.54 3.15
C PRO A 76 9.83 7.57 4.65
N ASP A 77 10.69 8.24 5.42
CA ASP A 77 10.57 8.41 6.87
C ASP A 77 9.67 9.57 7.29
N ALA A 78 9.20 10.40 6.35
CA ALA A 78 8.22 11.42 6.63
C ALA A 78 6.79 10.85 6.49
N PHE A 79 5.97 11.04 7.51
CA PHE A 79 4.54 10.74 7.50
C PHE A 79 3.80 11.85 6.74
N ARG A 80 3.36 11.57 5.50
CA ARG A 80 2.76 12.56 4.58
C ARG A 80 1.48 12.03 3.92
N PRO A 81 0.31 12.09 4.58
CA PRO A 81 -0.98 11.64 4.02
C PRO A 81 -1.34 12.25 2.66
N GLN A 82 -0.74 13.38 2.29
CA GLN A 82 -0.96 13.99 0.98
C GLN A 82 -0.47 13.13 -0.19
N ARG A 83 0.39 12.12 0.02
CA ARG A 83 0.84 11.21 -1.05
C ARG A 83 -0.32 10.44 -1.70
N TRP A 84 -1.43 10.24 -0.97
CA TRP A 84 -2.60 9.51 -1.46
C TRP A 84 -3.66 10.44 -2.07
N ALA A 85 -3.48 11.76 -2.00
CA ALA A 85 -4.47 12.73 -2.48
C ALA A 85 -4.64 12.75 -4.01
N SER A 86 -3.62 12.33 -4.77
CA SER A 86 -3.63 12.29 -6.24
C SER A 86 -3.99 10.91 -6.81
N LEU A 87 -4.09 9.89 -5.97
CA LEU A 87 -4.42 8.53 -6.37
C LEU A 87 -5.91 8.34 -6.09
N GLY A 88 -6.77 8.51 -7.10
CA GLY A 88 -8.16 8.04 -7.00
C GLY A 88 -8.13 6.57 -6.58
N ALA A 89 -8.51 6.32 -5.33
CA ALA A 89 -7.91 5.29 -4.50
C ALA A 89 -7.92 3.86 -5.09
N PRO A 90 -6.75 3.20 -5.15
CA PRO A 90 -6.61 1.81 -4.77
C PRO A 90 -5.88 1.72 -3.41
N SER A 91 -6.35 0.81 -2.57
CA SER A 91 -5.74 0.56 -1.25
C SER A 91 -4.26 0.19 -1.36
N SER A 92 -3.43 0.61 -0.41
CA SER A 92 -2.01 0.25 -0.34
C SER A 92 -1.80 -1.26 -0.30
N LEU A 93 -2.77 -1.99 0.28
CA LEU A 93 -2.88 -3.45 0.24
C LEU A 93 -2.89 -3.96 -1.20
N GLY A 94 -3.61 -3.31 -2.12
CA GLY A 94 -3.65 -3.68 -3.53
C GLY A 94 -2.29 -3.53 -4.22
N ALA A 95 -1.52 -2.47 -3.98
CA ALA A 95 -0.30 -2.23 -4.76
C ALA A 95 0.85 -3.19 -4.42
N CYS A 96 0.90 -3.75 -3.20
CA CYS A 96 1.87 -4.79 -2.84
C CYS A 96 1.31 -6.22 -2.99
N LEU A 97 0.00 -6.44 -2.86
CA LEU A 97 -0.62 -7.77 -3.02
C LEU A 97 -1.06 -8.09 -4.46
N SER A 98 -1.14 -7.10 -5.38
CA SER A 98 -1.71 -7.33 -6.73
C SER A 98 -0.72 -7.63 -7.85
N ASN A 99 0.59 -7.77 -7.61
CA ASN A 99 1.48 -8.39 -8.60
C ASN A 99 1.45 -9.93 -8.53
N GLY A 100 0.23 -10.46 -8.59
CA GLY A 100 -0.12 -11.87 -8.77
C GLY A 100 -1.11 -12.08 -9.91
N ARG A 101 -1.14 -11.19 -10.91
CA ARG A 101 -1.97 -11.36 -12.12
C ARG A 101 -1.15 -12.00 -13.23
N LEU A 102 -1.18 -13.32 -13.23
CA LEU A 102 -1.27 -14.22 -14.40
C LEU A 102 -0.82 -13.62 -15.75
N ALA A 103 0.48 -13.69 -16.05
CA ALA A 103 0.94 -13.77 -17.42
C ALA A 103 1.06 -15.25 -17.78
N GLY A 104 0.36 -15.64 -18.84
CA GLY A 104 0.18 -17.02 -19.26
C GLY A 104 1.48 -17.75 -19.51
N TRP A 105 1.58 -18.92 -18.90
CA TRP A 105 2.38 -20.03 -19.39
C TRP A 105 1.54 -20.71 -20.48
N SER A 106 1.84 -20.39 -21.74
CA SER A 106 1.87 -21.31 -22.88
C SER A 106 2.82 -20.76 -23.94
#